data_AF-A0A535TLC6-F1
#
_entry.id   AF-A0A535TLC6-F1
#
_cell.length_a   1.000
_cell.length_b   1.000
_cell.length_c   1.000
_cell.angle_alpha   90.00
_cell.angle_beta   90.00
_cell.angle_gamma   90.00
#
_symmetry.space_group_name_H-M   'P 1'
#
loop_
_entity.id
_entity.type
_entity.pdbx_description
1 polymer ?
#
loop_
_entity_poly.entity_id
_entity_poly.type
_entity_poly.pdbx_seq_one_letter_code
_entity_poly.pdbx_strand_id
1 'polypeptide(L)'
;MGFIELVEVGYAFPGGRTLFDRVSFKVPDGTRVALVGANGVGKTTLLRLIADADEGHKGLVRVIGRLARMPQLIHDPRSPATLRELLIAQAPVALARAGATLVAAERAMQASATQAAGIAYADAVHQWGELGGYDLEVGWNAACMEATGESFDALGARVANTFSGGELKRILLEALFRSNAEVLLLD
;
A
#
# COMPACT_ATOMS: atom_id res chain seq x y z
N MET A 1 -4.83 -5.13 -17.39
CA MET A 1 -5.96 -4.23 -17.70
C MET A 1 -6.69 -3.98 -16.40
N GLY A 2 -6.72 -2.72 -15.97
CA GLY A 2 -7.35 -2.27 -14.73
C GLY A 2 -8.77 -1.82 -14.98
N PHE A 3 -9.71 -2.19 -14.12
CA PHE A 3 -11.11 -1.79 -14.29
C PHE A 3 -11.83 -1.75 -12.93
N ILE A 4 -12.66 -0.74 -12.73
CA ILE A 4 -13.53 -0.62 -11.55
C ILE A 4 -14.99 -0.52 -12.01
N GLU A 5 -15.88 -1.29 -11.40
CA GLU A 5 -17.33 -1.16 -11.54
C GLU A 5 -18.00 -1.17 -10.17
N LEU A 6 -18.87 -0.19 -9.96
CA LEU A 6 -19.80 -0.15 -8.85
C LEU A 6 -21.23 -0.23 -9.40
N VAL A 7 -22.04 -1.10 -8.82
CA VAL A 7 -23.47 -1.25 -9.14
C VAL A 7 -24.29 -1.13 -7.88
N GLU A 8 -25.08 -0.06 -7.81
CA GLU A 8 -26.00 0.26 -6.72
C GLU A 8 -25.35 0.22 -5.33
N VAL A 9 -24.09 0.68 -5.24
CA VAL A 9 -23.33 0.61 -3.99
C VAL A 9 -23.90 1.60 -2.97
N GLY A 10 -24.25 1.09 -1.79
CA GLY A 10 -24.77 1.88 -0.68
C GLY A 10 -24.02 1.58 0.60
N TYR A 11 -23.82 2.57 1.46
CA TYR A 11 -23.15 2.40 2.74
C TYR A 11 -23.83 3.21 3.84
N ALA A 12 -23.99 2.60 5.00
CA ALA A 12 -24.50 3.24 6.21
C ALA A 12 -23.58 2.91 7.39
N PHE A 13 -23.38 3.87 8.29
CA PHE A 13 -22.62 3.62 9.51
C PHE A 13 -23.36 2.65 10.45
N PRO A 14 -22.63 1.92 11.31
CA PRO A 14 -23.23 1.25 12.47
C PRO A 14 -24.03 2.29 13.27
N GLY A 15 -25.36 2.16 13.28
CA GLY A 15 -26.29 3.19 13.78
C GLY A 15 -27.28 3.73 12.74
N GLY A 16 -27.24 3.25 11.49
CA GLY A 16 -28.29 3.46 10.49
C GLY A 16 -28.21 4.77 9.71
N ARG A 17 -27.22 5.63 9.99
CA ARG A 17 -27.00 6.85 9.18
C ARG A 17 -26.40 6.47 7.83
N THR A 18 -27.22 6.55 6.78
CA THR A 18 -26.79 6.41 5.39
C THR A 18 -25.79 7.50 5.03
N LEU A 19 -24.64 7.09 4.46
CA LEU A 19 -23.61 7.99 3.96
C LEU A 19 -23.81 8.27 2.46
N PHE A 20 -24.05 7.22 1.68
CA PHE A 20 -24.47 7.28 0.29
C PHE A 20 -25.31 6.05 -0.06
N ASP A 21 -26.18 6.19 -1.06
CA ASP A 21 -27.08 5.13 -1.53
C ASP A 21 -27.03 5.06 -3.06
N ARG A 22 -27.07 3.83 -3.59
CA ARG A 22 -27.18 3.52 -5.02
C ARG A 22 -26.14 4.22 -5.92
N VAL A 23 -24.87 4.24 -5.50
CA VAL A 23 -23.75 4.72 -6.31
C VAL A 23 -23.42 3.69 -7.41
N SER A 24 -23.52 4.12 -8.66
CA SER A 24 -23.22 3.28 -9.83
C SER A 24 -22.33 4.02 -10.81
N PHE A 25 -21.16 3.46 -11.13
CA PHE A 25 -20.27 3.99 -12.17
C PHE A 25 -19.26 2.92 -12.62
N LYS A 26 -18.58 3.21 -13.74
CA LYS A 26 -17.48 2.41 -14.26
C LYS A 26 -16.26 3.28 -14.50
N VAL A 27 -15.09 2.76 -14.19
CA VAL A 27 -13.80 3.36 -14.52
C VAL A 27 -13.08 2.40 -15.47
N PRO A 28 -13.10 2.69 -16.79
CA PRO A 28 -12.41 1.89 -17.78
C PRO A 28 -10.89 1.93 -17.62
N ASP A 29 -10.22 0.93 -18.19
CA ASP A 29 -8.77 0.87 -18.30
C ASP A 29 -8.20 2.13 -18.99
N GLY A 30 -7.03 2.56 -18.54
CA GLY A 30 -6.33 3.72 -19.10
C GLY A 30 -6.96 5.09 -18.81
N THR A 31 -8.00 5.16 -17.97
CA THR A 31 -8.64 6.43 -17.62
C THR A 31 -8.07 7.04 -16.34
N ARG A 32 -8.11 8.37 -16.26
CA ARG A 32 -7.81 9.13 -15.03
C ARG A 32 -9.09 9.80 -14.56
N VAL A 33 -9.54 9.45 -13.37
CA VAL A 33 -10.82 9.92 -12.81
C VAL A 33 -10.56 10.59 -11.47
N ALA A 34 -11.20 11.74 -11.25
CA ALA A 34 -11.18 12.44 -9.98
C ALA A 34 -12.52 12.29 -9.27
N LEU A 35 -12.50 11.84 -8.02
CA LEU A 35 -13.68 11.82 -7.14
C LEU A 35 -13.74 13.13 -6.35
N VAL A 36 -14.68 14.00 -6.69
CA VAL A 36 -14.84 15.33 -6.07
C VAL A 36 -16.13 15.43 -5.28
N GLY A 37 -16.14 16.28 -4.26
CA GLY A 37 -17.32 16.51 -3.42
C GLY A 37 -16.97 17.13 -2.07
N ALA A 38 -17.98 17.61 -1.34
CA ALA A 38 -17.80 18.24 -0.03
C ALA A 38 -17.13 17.30 1.00
N ASN A 39 -16.55 17.87 2.05
CA ASN A 39 -16.01 17.10 3.17
C ASN A 39 -17.15 16.36 3.88
N GLY A 40 -16.92 15.10 4.24
CA GLY A 40 -17.92 14.26 4.91
C GLY A 40 -18.94 13.56 4.00
N VAL A 41 -18.93 13.79 2.67
CA VAL A 41 -19.86 13.11 1.73
C VAL A 41 -19.53 11.62 1.51
N GLY A 42 -18.41 11.13 2.07
CA GLY A 42 -18.04 9.71 2.02
C GLY A 42 -17.04 9.31 0.96
N LYS A 43 -16.28 10.25 0.36
CA LYS A 43 -15.23 9.96 -0.65
C LYS A 43 -14.21 8.94 -0.15
N THR A 44 -13.61 9.20 1.01
CA THR A 44 -12.63 8.31 1.64
C THR A 44 -13.25 6.94 1.95
N THR A 45 -14.52 6.89 2.36
CA THR A 45 -15.23 5.63 2.57
C THR A 45 -15.42 4.89 1.25
N LEU A 46 -15.84 5.55 0.18
CA LEU A 46 -16.01 4.95 -1.13
C LEU A 46 -14.69 4.38 -1.66
N LEU A 47 -13.58 5.12 -1.53
CA LEU A 47 -12.26 4.64 -1.91
C LEU A 47 -11.82 3.42 -1.10
N ARG A 48 -12.13 3.38 0.21
CA ARG A 48 -11.91 2.19 1.05
C ARG A 48 -12.74 0.99 0.60
N LEU A 49 -14.02 1.19 0.27
CA LEU A 49 -14.86 0.10 -0.25
C LEU A 49 -14.29 -0.48 -1.55
N ILE A 50 -13.74 0.36 -2.43
CA ILE A 50 -13.10 -0.09 -3.68
C ILE A 50 -11.78 -0.83 -3.39
N ALA A 51 -10.98 -0.35 -2.43
CA ALA A 51 -9.67 -0.93 -2.12
C ALA A 51 -9.76 -2.25 -1.35
N ASP A 52 -10.63 -2.30 -0.34
CA ASP A 52 -10.61 -3.32 0.70
C ASP A 52 -11.83 -4.26 0.62
N ALA A 53 -12.77 -4.01 -0.29
CA ALA A 53 -14.03 -4.77 -0.45
C ALA A 53 -14.77 -4.99 0.89
N ASP A 54 -14.80 -3.95 1.73
CA ASP A 54 -15.33 -3.98 3.10
C ASP A 54 -16.78 -4.53 3.17
N GLU A 55 -17.07 -5.39 4.15
CA GLU A 55 -18.31 -6.20 4.23
C GLU A 55 -19.56 -5.40 4.61
N GLY A 56 -19.47 -4.07 4.77
CA GLY A 56 -20.57 -3.21 5.22
C GLY A 56 -21.42 -2.57 4.13
N HIS A 57 -21.16 -2.82 2.85
CA HIS A 57 -21.85 -2.15 1.74
C HIS A 57 -22.96 -3.01 1.11
N LYS A 58 -23.97 -2.34 0.54
CA LYS A 58 -24.94 -2.94 -0.40
C LYS A 58 -24.42 -2.84 -1.83
N GLY A 59 -25.00 -3.59 -2.75
CA GLY A 59 -24.62 -3.57 -4.16
C GLY A 59 -23.34 -4.33 -4.46
N LEU A 60 -22.76 -4.10 -5.64
CA LEU A 60 -21.57 -4.79 -6.13
C LEU A 60 -20.41 -3.80 -6.29
N VAL A 61 -19.26 -4.15 -5.73
CA VAL A 61 -17.96 -3.52 -6.03
C VAL A 61 -17.12 -4.56 -6.75
N ARG A 62 -16.69 -4.28 -7.98
CA ARG A 62 -15.80 -5.15 -8.76
C ARG A 62 -14.56 -4.38 -9.19
N VAL A 63 -13.40 -4.90 -8.82
CA VAL A 63 -12.09 -4.40 -9.27
C VAL A 63 -11.39 -5.54 -10.02
N ILE A 64 -10.92 -5.23 -11.23
CA ILE A 64 -10.12 -6.14 -12.06
C ILE A 64 -8.73 -5.55 -12.20
N GLY A 65 -7.70 -6.38 -12.04
CA GLY A 65 -6.30 -5.97 -11.99
C GLY A 65 -5.78 -5.83 -10.56
N ARG A 66 -4.47 -5.68 -10.42
CA ARG A 66 -3.81 -5.36 -9.16
C ARG A 66 -4.11 -3.91 -8.80
N LEU A 67 -4.62 -3.73 -7.59
CA LEU A 67 -4.90 -2.45 -7.01
C LEU A 67 -3.74 -2.07 -6.07
N ALA A 68 -3.22 -0.86 -6.23
CA ALA A 68 -2.38 -0.23 -5.23
C ALA A 68 -3.04 1.08 -4.79
N ARG A 69 -2.91 1.39 -3.50
CA ARG A 69 -3.56 2.53 -2.88
C ARG A 69 -2.54 3.39 -2.18
N MET A 70 -2.57 4.69 -2.42
CA MET A 70 -1.91 5.64 -1.56
C MET A 70 -2.87 6.04 -0.42
N PRO A 71 -2.52 5.79 0.85
CA PRO A 71 -3.33 6.26 1.97
C PRO A 71 -3.19 7.78 2.15
N GLN A 72 -4.28 8.46 2.52
CA GLN A 72 -4.29 9.89 2.88
C GLN A 72 -3.25 10.24 3.94
N LEU A 73 -3.14 9.39 4.95
CA LEU A 73 -2.13 9.50 5.98
C LEU A 73 -1.08 8.44 5.70
N ILE A 74 0.03 8.90 5.14
CA ILE A 74 1.15 8.06 4.74
C ILE A 74 1.75 7.31 5.93
N HIS A 75 1.75 7.93 7.11
CA HIS A 75 2.38 7.37 8.31
C HIS A 75 1.87 8.05 9.59
N ASP A 76 1.69 7.28 10.68
CA ASP A 76 1.45 7.82 12.03
C ASP A 76 2.76 8.37 12.58
N PRO A 77 2.86 9.65 12.98
CA PRO A 77 4.09 10.24 13.54
C PRO A 77 4.70 9.47 14.72
N ARG A 78 3.90 8.66 15.42
CA ARG A 78 4.33 7.86 16.58
C ARG A 78 4.81 6.45 16.20
N SER A 79 4.64 6.05 14.95
CA SER A 79 5.05 4.72 14.50
C SER A 79 6.57 4.67 14.30
N PRO A 80 7.26 3.64 14.80
CA PRO A 80 8.68 3.46 14.59
C PRO A 80 9.00 2.80 13.23
N ALA A 81 8.01 2.67 12.34
CA ALA A 81 8.19 1.99 11.06
C ALA A 81 9.22 2.69 10.17
N THR A 82 10.06 1.90 9.53
CA THR A 82 11.07 2.33 8.56
C THR A 82 10.47 2.56 7.18
N LEU A 83 11.19 3.26 6.29
CA LEU A 83 10.78 3.42 4.89
C LEU A 83 10.57 2.05 4.21
N ARG A 84 11.45 1.09 4.45
CA ARG A 84 11.32 -0.28 3.93
C ARG A 84 10.02 -0.94 4.37
N GLU A 85 9.66 -0.84 5.65
CA GLU A 85 8.40 -1.40 6.16
C GLU A 85 7.17 -0.73 5.54
N LEU A 86 7.22 0.59 5.31
CA LEU A 86 6.14 1.29 4.62
C LEU A 86 5.98 0.81 3.17
N LEU A 87 7.08 0.65 2.44
CA LEU A 87 7.06 0.19 1.05
C LEU A 87 6.63 -1.28 0.93
N ILE A 88 7.07 -2.15 1.85
CA ILE A 88 6.58 -3.54 1.97
C ILE A 88 5.06 -3.56 2.16
N ALA A 89 4.51 -2.67 2.99
CA ALA A 89 3.07 -2.60 3.22
C ALA A 89 2.26 -2.18 1.98
N GLN A 90 2.90 -1.58 0.95
CA GLN A 90 2.27 -1.26 -0.34
C GLN A 90 2.47 -2.36 -1.39
N ALA A 91 3.27 -3.39 -1.10
CA ALA A 91 3.54 -4.48 -2.03
C ALA A 91 2.31 -5.41 -2.19
N PRO A 92 2.25 -6.22 -3.27
CA PRO A 92 1.25 -7.27 -3.40
C PRO A 92 1.20 -8.18 -2.16
N VAL A 93 0.02 -8.65 -1.78
CA VAL A 93 -0.22 -9.35 -0.49
C VAL A 93 0.80 -10.43 -0.16
N ALA A 94 1.20 -11.25 -1.13
CA ALA A 94 2.21 -12.30 -0.93
C ALA A 94 3.59 -11.73 -0.58
N LEU A 95 4.04 -10.71 -1.32
CA LEU A 95 5.29 -10.00 -1.08
C LEU A 95 5.24 -9.20 0.24
N ALA A 96 4.14 -8.50 0.51
CA ALA A 96 3.97 -7.77 1.77
C ALA A 96 4.12 -8.70 2.99
N ARG A 97 3.53 -9.91 2.93
CA ARG A 97 3.66 -10.93 3.99
C ARG A 97 5.10 -11.45 4.10
N ALA A 98 5.73 -11.81 2.99
CA ALA A 98 7.11 -12.29 2.99
C ALA A 98 8.10 -11.24 3.52
N GLY A 99 7.96 -9.99 3.08
CA GLY A 99 8.77 -8.87 3.56
C GLY A 99 8.56 -8.60 5.05
N ALA A 100 7.32 -8.67 5.56
CA ALA A 100 7.06 -8.55 6.98
C ALA A 100 7.71 -9.68 7.81
N THR A 101 7.67 -10.92 7.30
CA THR A 101 8.39 -12.06 7.92
C THR A 101 9.89 -11.83 7.92
N LEU A 102 10.47 -11.35 6.81
CA LEU A 102 11.89 -11.03 6.70
C LEU A 102 12.32 -9.99 7.73
N VAL A 103 11.60 -8.87 7.82
CA VAL A 103 11.88 -7.80 8.80
C VAL A 103 11.80 -8.33 10.24
N ALA A 104 10.83 -9.20 10.54
CA ALA A 104 10.70 -9.82 11.85
C ALA A 104 11.88 -10.76 12.16
N ALA A 105 12.29 -11.58 11.19
CA ALA A 105 13.40 -12.52 11.34
C ALA A 105 14.74 -11.79 11.50
N GLU A 106 14.98 -10.70 10.77
CA GLU A 106 16.15 -9.82 10.95
C GLU A 106 16.23 -9.27 12.37
N ARG A 107 15.12 -8.73 12.89
CA ARG A 107 15.05 -8.20 14.27
C ARG A 107 15.33 -9.28 15.30
N ALA A 108 14.77 -10.49 15.11
CA ALA A 108 15.02 -11.61 15.99
C ALA A 108 16.50 -12.03 15.98
N MET A 109 17.13 -12.06 14.80
CA MET A 109 18.56 -12.34 14.64
C MET A 109 19.45 -11.30 15.32
N GLN A 110 19.11 -10.01 15.19
CA GLN A 110 19.84 -8.92 15.85
C GLN A 110 19.69 -8.97 17.38
N ALA A 111 18.53 -9.35 17.89
CA ALA A 111 18.27 -9.47 19.32
C ALA A 111 18.93 -10.71 19.93
N SER A 112 18.94 -11.84 19.22
CA SER A 112 19.51 -13.10 19.70
C SER A 112 19.99 -13.97 18.54
N ALA A 113 21.32 -14.07 18.39
CA ALA A 113 21.99 -14.85 17.34
C ALA A 113 21.96 -16.37 17.62
N THR A 114 20.77 -16.94 17.80
CA THR A 114 20.57 -18.38 17.97
C THR A 114 20.55 -19.10 16.63
N GLN A 115 20.84 -20.40 16.63
CA GLN A 115 20.72 -21.23 15.43
C GLN A 115 19.30 -21.21 14.85
N ALA A 116 18.27 -21.23 15.71
CA ALA A 116 16.87 -21.17 15.28
C ALA A 116 16.53 -19.84 14.59
N ALA A 117 16.99 -18.71 15.14
CA ALA A 117 16.83 -17.41 14.50
C ALA A 117 17.58 -17.34 13.16
N GLY A 118 18.76 -17.96 13.06
CA GLY A 118 19.55 -18.01 11.83
C GLY A 118 18.84 -18.78 10.71
N ILE A 119 18.23 -19.92 11.04
CA ILE A 119 17.43 -20.70 10.09
C ILE A 119 16.20 -19.88 9.64
N ALA A 120 15.46 -19.29 10.58
CA ALA A 120 14.27 -18.50 10.24
C ALA A 120 14.60 -17.29 9.35
N TYR A 121 15.73 -16.62 9.59
CA TYR A 121 16.21 -15.53 8.73
C TYR A 121 16.60 -16.02 7.34
N ALA A 122 17.35 -17.13 7.23
CA ALA A 122 17.73 -17.70 5.94
C ALA A 122 16.50 -18.09 5.11
N ASP A 123 15.50 -18.73 5.73
CA ASP A 123 14.23 -19.10 5.09
C ASP A 123 13.46 -17.86 4.60
N ALA A 124 13.41 -16.81 5.41
CA ALA A 124 12.72 -15.57 5.06
C ALA A 124 13.41 -14.81 3.91
N VAL A 125 14.75 -14.76 3.90
CA VAL A 125 15.53 -14.18 2.79
C VAL A 125 15.27 -14.96 1.50
N HIS A 126 15.29 -16.29 1.56
CA HIS A 126 15.00 -17.12 0.40
C HIS A 126 13.58 -16.89 -0.14
N GLN A 127 12.58 -16.89 0.74
CA GLN A 127 11.19 -16.64 0.38
C GLN A 127 10.98 -15.25 -0.24
N TRP A 128 11.64 -14.22 0.31
CA TRP A 128 11.60 -12.87 -0.25
C TRP A 128 12.14 -12.83 -1.68
N GLY A 129 13.29 -13.47 -1.93
CA GLY A 129 13.87 -13.58 -3.26
C GLY A 129 12.98 -14.31 -4.25
N GLU A 130 12.47 -15.49 -3.89
CA GLU A 130 11.63 -16.33 -4.77
C GLU A 130 10.34 -15.63 -5.21
N LEU A 131 9.77 -14.75 -4.37
CA LEU A 131 8.56 -14.01 -4.69
C LEU A 131 8.80 -12.74 -5.53
N GLY A 132 10.06 -12.42 -5.85
CA GLY A 132 10.44 -11.22 -6.60
C GLY A 132 10.71 -10.00 -5.73
N GLY A 133 11.08 -10.20 -4.46
CA GLY A 133 11.38 -9.12 -3.51
C GLY A 133 12.50 -8.19 -3.97
N TYR A 134 13.56 -8.75 -4.57
CA TYR A 134 14.67 -7.96 -5.11
C TYR A 134 14.26 -7.06 -6.28
N ASP A 135 13.30 -7.49 -7.11
CA ASP A 135 12.77 -6.66 -8.20
C ASP A 135 12.00 -5.44 -7.65
N LEU A 136 11.27 -5.63 -6.54
CA LEU A 136 10.65 -4.51 -5.83
C LEU A 136 11.70 -3.53 -5.29
N GLU A 137 12.76 -4.04 -4.67
CA GLU A 137 13.85 -3.22 -4.12
C GLU A 137 14.55 -2.38 -5.21
N VAL A 138 14.74 -2.93 -6.41
CA VAL A 138 15.25 -2.16 -7.56
C VAL A 138 14.31 -1.00 -7.90
N GLY A 139 12.99 -1.25 -7.93
CA GLY A 139 11.98 -0.22 -8.15
C GLY A 139 11.97 0.84 -7.04
N TRP A 140 12.10 0.42 -5.78
CA TRP A 140 12.17 1.31 -4.62
C TRP A 140 13.44 2.15 -4.62
N ASN A 141 14.58 1.58 -5.02
CA ASN A 141 15.81 2.33 -5.20
C ASN A 141 15.66 3.42 -6.26
N ALA A 142 15.08 3.10 -7.41
CA ALA A 142 14.81 4.09 -8.45
C ALA A 142 13.85 5.19 -7.95
N ALA A 143 12.83 4.83 -7.17
CA ALA A 143 11.90 5.79 -6.56
C ALA A 143 12.60 6.72 -5.55
N CYS A 144 13.48 6.18 -4.71
CA CYS A 144 14.27 6.97 -3.75
C CYS A 144 15.22 7.95 -4.47
N MET A 145 15.94 7.46 -5.47
CA MET A 145 16.86 8.27 -6.27
C MET A 145 16.14 9.41 -6.98
N GLU A 146 14.98 9.16 -7.59
CA GLU A 146 14.20 10.20 -8.27
C GLU A 146 13.59 11.21 -7.29
N ALA A 147 13.10 10.73 -6.14
CA ALA A 147 12.42 11.58 -5.18
C ALA A 147 13.38 12.46 -4.36
N THR A 148 14.56 11.92 -4.02
CA THR A 148 15.47 12.50 -3.02
C THR A 148 16.93 12.61 -3.47
N GLY A 149 17.34 11.86 -4.49
CA GLY A 149 18.75 11.74 -4.89
C GLY A 149 19.56 10.72 -4.08
N GLU A 150 18.95 10.06 -3.08
CA GLU A 150 19.60 9.04 -2.25
C GLU A 150 19.09 7.62 -2.56
N SER A 151 19.93 6.61 -2.34
CA SER A 151 19.58 5.21 -2.63
C SER A 151 18.64 4.62 -1.59
N PHE A 152 17.94 3.55 -1.96
CA PHE A 152 17.12 2.80 -1.02
C PHE A 152 17.97 2.15 0.08
N ASP A 153 19.21 1.75 -0.21
CA ASP A 153 20.11 1.21 0.83
C ASP A 153 20.41 2.23 1.93
N ALA A 154 20.54 3.52 1.58
CA ALA A 154 20.78 4.60 2.53
C ALA A 154 19.50 4.95 3.33
N LEU A 155 18.34 4.92 2.67
CA LEU A 155 17.09 5.41 3.24
C LEU A 155 16.19 4.33 3.85
N GLY A 156 16.32 3.07 3.41
CA GLY A 156 15.36 2.00 3.69
C GLY A 156 15.20 1.69 5.18
N ALA A 157 16.30 1.74 5.93
CA ALA A 157 16.32 1.51 7.38
C ALA A 157 15.97 2.77 8.21
N ARG A 158 15.88 3.94 7.59
CA ARG A 158 15.54 5.20 8.28
C ARG A 158 14.07 5.19 8.69
N VAL A 159 13.79 5.66 9.91
CA VAL A 159 12.41 5.75 10.44
C VAL A 159 11.61 6.76 9.61
N ALA A 160 10.42 6.36 9.18
CA ALA A 160 9.62 7.10 8.21
C ALA A 160 9.20 8.50 8.70
N ASN A 161 8.95 8.67 10.00
CA ASN A 161 8.60 9.98 10.58
C ASN A 161 9.75 11.00 10.58
N THR A 162 10.98 10.58 10.24
CA THR A 162 12.12 11.48 10.11
C THR A 162 12.24 12.11 8.72
N PHE A 163 11.47 11.64 7.74
CA PHE A 163 11.37 12.26 6.41
C PHE A 163 10.43 13.45 6.48
N SER A 164 10.65 14.46 5.63
CA SER A 164 9.61 15.47 5.44
C SER A 164 8.38 14.83 4.79
N GLY A 165 7.20 15.39 5.07
CA GLY A 165 5.95 14.89 4.48
C GLY A 165 5.95 14.91 2.95
N GLY A 166 6.67 15.87 2.34
CA GLY A 166 6.83 15.97 0.88
C GLY A 166 7.74 14.88 0.31
N GLU A 167 8.88 14.61 0.94
CA GLU A 167 9.83 13.57 0.51
C GLU A 167 9.16 12.20 0.56
N LEU A 168 8.56 11.83 1.69
CA LEU A 168 7.95 10.52 1.85
C LEU A 168 6.78 10.32 0.88
N LYS A 169 5.97 11.36 0.66
CA LYS A 169 4.89 11.35 -0.34
C LYS A 169 5.43 11.13 -1.74
N ARG A 170 6.53 11.81 -2.09
CA ARG A 170 7.15 11.68 -3.41
C ARG A 170 7.72 10.28 -3.62
N ILE A 171 8.45 9.73 -2.64
CA ILE A 171 9.00 8.35 -2.72
C ILE A 171 7.87 7.34 -2.95
N LEU A 172 6.78 7.43 -2.18
CA LEU A 172 5.67 6.49 -2.32
C LEU A 172 4.93 6.62 -3.64
N LEU A 173 4.70 7.85 -4.12
CA LEU A 173 4.09 8.06 -5.44
C LEU A 173 4.96 7.46 -6.54
N GLU A 174 6.27 7.72 -6.53
CA GLU A 174 7.21 7.14 -7.49
C GLU A 174 7.19 5.60 -7.43
N ALA A 175 7.20 5.02 -6.24
CA ALA A 175 7.13 3.57 -6.06
C ALA A 175 5.80 2.98 -6.58
N LEU A 176 4.67 3.64 -6.30
CA LEU A 176 3.35 3.21 -6.77
C LEU A 176 3.24 3.31 -8.31
N PHE A 177 3.74 4.38 -8.92
CA PHE A 177 3.71 4.52 -10.39
C PHE A 177 4.61 3.52 -11.11
N ARG A 178 5.68 3.06 -10.45
CA ARG A 178 6.57 2.01 -10.97
C ARG A 178 6.06 0.59 -10.69
N SER A 179 5.07 0.46 -9.81
CA SER A 179 4.49 -0.83 -9.49
C SER A 179 3.73 -1.42 -10.68
N ASN A 180 3.50 -2.73 -10.60
CA ASN A 180 2.77 -3.50 -11.58
C ASN A 180 1.24 -3.35 -11.40
N ALA A 181 0.78 -2.37 -10.62
CA ALA A 181 -0.62 -2.13 -10.34
C ALA A 181 -1.32 -1.56 -11.57
N GLU A 182 -2.37 -2.23 -12.04
CA GLU A 182 -3.20 -1.73 -13.13
C GLU A 182 -4.25 -0.73 -12.64
N VAL A 183 -4.54 -0.69 -11.33
CA VAL A 183 -5.44 0.26 -10.69
C VAL A 183 -4.70 1.00 -9.58
N LEU A 184 -4.65 2.33 -9.67
CA LEU A 184 -4.08 3.20 -8.63
C LEU A 184 -5.19 4.03 -7.99
N LEU A 185 -5.38 3.87 -6.68
CA LEU A 185 -6.26 4.72 -5.89
C LEU A 185 -5.42 5.71 -5.08
N LEU A 186 -5.59 7.00 -5.37
CA LEU A 186 -4.88 8.08 -4.68
C LEU A 186 -5.90 8.84 -3.83
N ASP A 187 -5.77 8.71 -2.51
CA ASP A 187 -6.66 9.33 -1.51
C ASP A 187 -6.06 10.63 -0.94
#